data_AF-A0A2V6TPJ4-F1
#
_entry.id   AF-A0A2V6TPJ4-F1
#
_cell.length_a   1.000
_cell.length_b   1.000
_cell.length_c   1.000
_cell.angle_alpha   90.00
_cell.angle_beta   90.00
_cell.angle_gamma   90.00
#
_symmetry.space_group_name_H-M   'P 1'
#
loop_
_entity.id
_entity.type
_entity.pdbx_description
1 polymer ?
#
loop_
_entity_poly.entity_id
_entity_poly.type
_entity_poly.pdbx_seq_one_letter_code
_entity_poly.pdbx_strand_id
1 'polypeptide(L)' 'MLVRSWLGALLLVFVVVSAAPPARAATEPGTMVWGLHVTLASRWLDPGDTEALITPFMVLYALHDALL' A
#
# COMPACT_ATOMS: atom_id res chain seq x y z
N MET A 1 -7.53 -35.77 -22.62
CA MET A 1 -8.38 -34.58 -22.86
C MET A 1 -8.24 -33.55 -21.74
N LEU A 2 -8.29 -33.96 -20.46
CA LEU A 2 -8.12 -33.07 -19.31
C LEU A 2 -6.81 -32.25 -19.36
N VAL A 3 -5.65 -32.90 -19.51
CA VAL A 3 -4.33 -32.23 -19.56
C VAL A 3 -4.22 -31.17 -20.67
N ARG A 4 -4.81 -31.42 -21.85
CA ARG A 4 -4.83 -30.46 -22.97
C ARG A 4 -5.65 -29.21 -22.62
N SER A 5 -6.75 -29.38 -21.90
CA SER A 5 -7.60 -28.28 -21.43
C SER A 5 -6.87 -27.41 -20.40
N TRP A 6 -6.15 -28.03 -19.46
CA TRP A 6 -5.33 -27.31 -18.48
C TRP A 6 -4.19 -26.51 -19.11
N LEU A 7 -3.51 -27.10 -20.11
CA LEU A 7 -2.48 -26.39 -20.87
C LEU A 7 -3.06 -25.18 -21.62
N GLY A 8 -4.24 -25.33 -22.23
CA GLY A 8 -4.94 -24.23 -22.88
C GLY A 8 -5.32 -23.11 -21.91
N ALA A 9 -5.85 -23.47 -20.74
CA ALA A 9 -6.20 -22.50 -19.70
C ALA A 9 -4.97 -21.76 -19.16
N LEU A 10 -3.86 -22.47 -18.91
CA LEU A 10 -2.61 -21.86 -18.46
C LEU A 10 -2.03 -20.91 -19.51
N LEU A 11 -2.07 -21.29 -20.78
CA LEU A 11 -1.62 -20.44 -21.88
C LEU A 11 -2.49 -19.17 -21.99
N LEU A 12 -3.81 -19.32 -21.86
CA LEU A 12 -4.73 -18.19 -21.86
C LEU A 12 -4.44 -17.23 -20.71
N VAL A 13 -4.27 -17.75 -19.49
CA VAL A 13 -3.91 -16.93 -18.31
C VAL A 13 -2.58 -16.22 -18.53
N PHE A 14 -1.58 -16.92 -19.07
CA PHE A 14 -0.27 -16.32 -19.36
C PHE A 14 -0.37 -15.17 -20.37
N VAL A 15 -1.15 -15.35 -21.44
CA VAL A 15 -1.39 -14.29 -22.44
C VAL A 15 -2.11 -13.10 -21.82
N VAL A 16 -3.15 -13.33 -21.02
CA VAL A 16 -3.92 -12.26 -20.36
C VAL A 16 -3.05 -11.47 -19.38
N VAL A 17 -2.24 -12.16 -18.56
CA VAL A 17 -1.35 -11.49 -17.60
C VAL A 17 -0.23 -10.72 -18.31
N SER A 18 0.33 -11.26 -19.38
CA SER A 18 1.41 -10.61 -20.14
C SER A 18 0.95 -9.38 -20.92
N ALA A 19 -0.33 -9.33 -21.28
CA ALA A 19 -0.95 -8.19 -21.96
C ALA A 19 -1.43 -7.10 -20.99
N ALA A 20 -1.38 -7.32 -19.68
CA ALA A 20 -1.75 -6.31 -18.71
C ALA A 20 -0.78 -5.12 -18.80
N PRO A 21 -1.27 -3.87 -18.86
CA PRO A 21 -0.39 -2.71 -18.80
C PRO A 21 0.38 -2.71 -17.47
N PRO A 22 1.61 -2.16 -17.43
CA PRO A 22 2.34 -2.04 -16.18
C PRO A 22 1.48 -1.26 -15.17
N ALA A 23 1.37 -1.77 -13.95
CA ALA A 23 0.68 -1.08 -12.88
C ALA A 23 1.31 0.30 -12.73
N ARG A 24 0.54 1.35 -13.02
CA ARG A 24 1.00 2.72 -12.83
C ARG A 24 0.93 2.99 -11.34
N ALA A 25 2.09 3.08 -10.69
CA ALA A 25 2.15 3.75 -9.39
C ALA A 25 1.57 5.17 -9.54
N ALA A 26 0.85 5.65 -8.52
CA ALA A 26 0.32 7.01 -8.50
C ALA A 26 1.45 7.99 -8.88
N THR A 27 1.25 8.71 -9.98
CA THR A 27 2.35 9.32 -10.76
C THR A 27 2.83 10.67 -10.21
N GLU A 28 2.47 11.06 -8.99
CA GLU A 28 2.99 12.29 -8.37
C GLU A 28 3.36 12.04 -6.90
N PRO A 29 4.54 12.50 -6.43
CA PRO A 29 4.75 12.80 -5.01
C PRO A 29 3.82 13.97 -4.65
N GLY A 30 2.56 13.65 -4.36
CA GLY A 30 1.57 14.63 -3.93
C GLY A 30 1.59 14.76 -2.41
N THR A 31 1.35 15.97 -1.89
CA THR A 31 1.08 16.15 -0.46
C THR A 31 -0.23 15.46 -0.10
N MET A 32 -0.18 14.45 0.77
CA MET A 32 -1.35 13.83 1.35
C MET A 32 -1.77 14.60 2.61
N VAL A 33 -3.05 14.98 2.71
CA VAL A 33 -3.61 15.68 3.88
C VAL A 33 -4.53 14.74 4.66
N TRP A 34 -4.28 14.59 5.96
CA TRP A 34 -5.03 13.69 6.84
C TRP A 34 -5.96 14.49 7.75
N GLY A 35 -7.23 14.09 7.82
CA GLY A 35 -8.19 14.62 8.79
C GLY A 35 -8.27 13.71 10.02
N LEU A 36 -7.73 14.15 11.16
CA LEU A 36 -7.74 13.37 12.40
C LEU A 36 -8.61 14.06 13.45
N HIS A 37 -9.58 13.34 14.01
CA HIS A 37 -10.38 13.82 15.14
C HIS A 37 -9.79 13.31 16.47
N VAL A 38 -8.66 13.91 16.86
CA VAL A 38 -7.94 13.56 18.08
C VAL A 38 -7.12 14.76 18.55
N THR A 39 -6.86 14.86 19.84
CA THR A 39 -5.82 15.77 20.34
C THR A 39 -4.45 15.18 20.00
N LEU A 40 -3.70 15.86 19.13
CA LEU A 40 -2.36 15.43 18.74
C LEU A 40 -1.38 15.55 19.93
N ALA A 41 -0.84 14.44 20.39
CA ALA A 41 0.23 14.41 21.39
C ALA A 41 1.59 14.56 20.69
N SER A 42 2.46 15.44 21.18
CA SER A 42 3.78 15.68 20.59
C SER A 42 4.68 14.44 20.60
N ARG A 43 4.54 13.55 21.59
CA ARG A 43 5.31 12.30 21.69
C ARG A 43 5.08 11.34 20.52
N TRP A 44 3.93 11.42 19.84
CA TRP A 44 3.63 10.58 18.67
C TRP A 44 4.51 10.91 17.44
N LEU A 45 5.28 11.99 17.52
CA LEU A 45 6.25 12.37 16.48
C LEU A 45 7.62 11.69 16.65
N ASP A 46 7.85 10.97 17.75
CA ASP A 46 9.05 10.16 17.95
C ASP A 46 8.81 8.71 17.49
N PRO A 47 9.44 8.25 16.40
CA PRO A 47 9.26 6.88 15.93
C PRO A 47 9.83 5.81 16.89
N GLY A 48 10.66 6.20 17.86
CA GLY A 48 11.20 5.31 18.89
C GLY A 48 10.24 5.02 20.04
N ASP A 49 9.15 5.79 20.18
CA ASP A 49 8.17 5.66 21.26
C ASP A 49 6.82 5.15 20.72
N THR A 50 6.64 3.83 20.70
CA THR A 50 5.41 3.19 20.23
C THR A 50 4.47 2.85 21.40
N GLU A 51 3.33 3.50 21.45
CA GLU A 51 2.27 3.16 22.40
C GLU A 51 1.45 1.94 21.93
N ALA A 52 0.90 1.17 22.87
CA ALA A 52 0.01 0.04 22.57
C ALA A 52 -1.42 0.48 22.19
N LEU A 53 -1.56 1.54 21.39
CA LEU A 53 -2.83 2.12 20.93
C LEU A 53 -2.76 2.37 19.43
N ILE A 54 -3.86 2.17 18.70
CA ILE A 54 -3.87 2.34 17.23
C ILE A 54 -3.78 3.80 16.77
N THR A 55 -4.24 4.73 17.60
CA THR A 55 -4.29 6.16 17.28
C THR A 55 -2.93 6.76 16.90
N PRO A 56 -1.83 6.56 17.66
CA PRO A 56 -0.49 7.03 17.27
C PRO A 56 0.03 6.40 15.98
N PHE A 57 -0.39 5.17 15.63
CA PHE A 57 0.07 4.54 14.39
C PHE A 57 -0.36 5.32 13.14
N MET A 58 -1.48 6.04 13.17
CA MET A 58 -1.84 6.94 12.06
C MET A 58 -0.74 7.98 11.80
N VAL A 59 -0.16 8.57 12.85
CA VAL A 59 0.92 9.55 12.73
C VAL A 59 2.23 8.89 12.32
N LEU A 60 2.55 7.73 12.89
CA LEU A 60 3.75 6.97 12.54
C LEU A 60 3.76 6.54 11.07
N TYR A 61 2.61 6.14 10.51
CA TYR A 61 2.49 5.84 9.09
C TYR A 61 2.66 7.08 8.22
N ALA A 62 2.07 8.22 8.60
CA ALA A 62 2.28 9.47 7.88
C ALA A 62 3.76 9.90 7.88
N LEU A 63 4.48 9.71 9.00
CA LEU A 63 5.93 9.96 9.09
C LEU A 63 6.73 8.98 8.23
N HIS A 64 6.41 7.70 8.30
CA HIS A 64 7.04 6.66 7.48
C HIS A 64 6.92 6.98 5.98
N ASP A 65 5.72 7.31 5.51
CA ASP A 65 5.45 7.61 4.11
C ASP A 65 6.06 8.94 3.65
N ALA A 66 6.28 9.89 4.57
CA ALA A 66 6.93 11.17 4.26
C ALA A 66 8.47 11.09 4.16
N LEU A 67 9.08 10.04 4.72
CA LEU A 67 10.53 9.81 4.67
C LEU A 67 10.97 8.92 3.49
N LEU A 68 10.01 8.24 2.84
CA LEU A 68 10.22 7.44 1.63
C LEU A 68 10.08 8.28 0.36
#